data_AF-A0A353VCL6-F1
#
_entry.id   AF-A0A353VCL6-F1
#
_cell.length_a   1.000
_cell.length_b   1.000
_cell.length_c   1.000
_cell.angle_alpha   90.00
_cell.angle_beta   90.00
_cell.angle_gamma   90.00
#
_symmetry.space_group_name_H-M   'P 1'
#
loop_
_entity.id
_entity.type
_entity.pdbx_description
1 polymer ?
#
loop_
_entity_poly.entity_id
_entity_poly.type
_entity_poly.pdbx_seq_one_letter_code
_entity_poly.pdbx_strand_id
1 'polypeptide(L)'
;MLSAYVESLKLRVGTFIGMAAVLGYLATVRRAPVPGDLLLLFLTVVAAAAGAGALNHYLDRDLDRLMRRTARRPLASGRIA
;
A
#
# COMPACT_ATOMS: atom_id res chain seq x y z
N MET A 1 -10.06 -15.01 5.44
CA MET A 1 -10.69 -13.73 5.00
C MET A 1 -9.79 -12.53 5.28
N LEU A 2 -9.39 -12.24 6.52
CA LEU A 2 -8.54 -11.06 6.83
C LEU A 2 -7.22 -11.00 6.03
N SER A 3 -6.53 -12.13 5.88
CA SER A 3 -5.29 -12.23 5.10
C SER A 3 -5.45 -11.79 3.63
N ALA A 4 -6.62 -12.03 3.03
CA ALA A 4 -6.92 -11.62 1.65
C ALA A 4 -7.07 -10.10 1.51
N TYR A 5 -7.63 -9.44 2.53
CA TYR A 5 -7.65 -7.97 2.59
C TYR A 5 -6.23 -7.42 2.78
N VAL A 6 -5.44 -7.99 3.68
CA VAL A 6 -4.03 -7.57 3.90
C VAL A 6 -3.18 -7.74 2.63
N GLU A 7 -3.42 -8.81 1.86
CA GLU A 7 -2.77 -9.04 0.56
C GLU A 7 -3.07 -7.90 -0.44
N SER A 8 -4.32 -7.41 -0.47
CA SER A 8 -4.75 -6.33 -1.36
C SER A 8 -4.13 -4.96 -1.03
N LEU A 9 -3.81 -4.72 0.25
CA LEU A 9 -3.19 -3.47 0.71
C LEU A 9 -1.73 -3.31 0.26
N LYS A 10 -1.11 -4.35 -0.33
CA LYS A 10 0.30 -4.33 -0.79
C LYS A 10 1.25 -3.73 0.24
N LEU A 11 1.08 -4.09 1.53
CA LEU A 11 1.81 -3.48 2.64
C LEU A 11 3.33 -3.53 2.45
N ARG A 12 3.85 -4.57 1.79
CA ARG A 12 5.28 -4.66 1.47
C ARG A 12 5.78 -3.50 0.60
N VAL A 13 5.00 -3.08 -0.39
CA VAL A 13 5.35 -1.91 -1.23
C VAL A 13 5.10 -0.62 -0.45
N GLY A 14 3.99 -0.55 0.28
CA GLY A 14 3.65 0.61 1.11
C GLY A 14 4.73 0.95 2.13
N THR A 15 5.31 -0.04 2.81
CA THR A 15 6.40 0.17 3.78
C THR A 15 7.67 0.72 3.13
N PHE A 16 8.05 0.23 1.94
CA PHE A 16 9.17 0.79 1.19
C PHE A 16 8.94 2.26 0.81
N ILE A 17 7.74 2.61 0.36
CA ILE A 17 7.39 4.00 0.02
C ILE A 17 7.40 4.87 1.29
N GLY A 18 6.85 4.37 2.41
CA GLY A 18 6.87 5.06 3.70
C GLY A 18 8.29 5.33 4.19
N MET A 19 9.20 4.35 4.09
CA MET A 19 10.61 4.53 4.44
C MET A 19 11.28 5.57 3.54
N ALA A 20 11.04 5.52 2.22
CA ALA A 20 11.57 6.50 1.30
C ALA A 20 11.09 7.93 1.62
N ALA A 21 9.83 8.11 2.00
CA ALA A 21 9.28 9.39 2.42
C ALA A 21 9.95 9.92 3.70
N VAL A 22 10.12 9.07 4.71
CA VAL A 22 10.83 9.44 5.95
C VAL A 22 12.27 9.83 5.67
N LEU A 23 13.00 9.04 4.87
CA LEU A 23 14.39 9.34 4.51
C LEU A 23 14.51 10.64 3.71
N GLY A 24 13.60 10.87 2.75
CA GLY A 24 13.56 12.11 1.97
C GLY A 24 13.27 13.34 2.84
N TYR A 25 12.37 13.20 3.81
CA TYR A 25 12.10 14.27 4.78
C TYR A 25 13.31 14.55 5.68
N LEU A 26 13.96 13.51 6.21
CA LEU A 26 15.19 13.65 7.01
C LEU A 26 16.35 14.27 6.22
N ALA A 27 16.43 14.03 4.91
CA ALA A 27 17.45 14.62 4.06
C ALA A 27 17.25 16.12 3.79
N THR A 28 16.06 16.66 4.02
CA THR A 28 15.69 18.05 3.66
C THR A 28 15.41 18.93 4.88
N VAL A 29 15.11 18.32 6.03
CA VAL A 29 14.74 19.05 7.24
C VAL A 29 15.94 19.80 7.84
N ARG A 30 15.74 21.08 8.19
CA ARG A 30 16.79 21.94 8.78
C ARG A 30 16.86 21.85 10.31
N ARG A 31 15.81 21.32 10.94
CA ARG A 31 15.69 21.17 12.40
C ARG A 31 15.37 19.71 12.71
N ALA A 32 15.78 19.26 13.90
CA ALA A 32 15.44 17.90 14.34
C ALA A 32 13.91 17.73 14.34
N PRO A 33 13.37 16.77 13.58
CA PRO A 33 11.94 16.53 13.56
C PRO A 33 11.50 15.83 14.84
N VAL A 34 10.25 16.06 15.23
CA VAL A 34 9.65 15.36 16.36
C VAL A 34 9.40 13.91 15.94
N PRO A 35 9.76 12.89 16.76
CA PRO A 35 9.54 11.49 16.41
C PRO A 35 8.08 11.16 16.05
N GLY A 36 7.11 11.86 16.67
CA GLY A 36 5.69 11.74 16.35
C GLY A 36 5.34 12.13 14.92
N ASP A 37 5.98 13.18 14.38
CA ASP A 37 5.74 13.65 13.00
C ASP A 37 6.28 12.65 11.98
N LEU A 38 7.43 12.03 12.26
CA LEU A 38 8.00 10.98 11.41
C LEU A 38 7.11 9.74 11.38
N LEU A 39 6.58 9.34 12.54
CA LEU A 39 5.64 8.23 12.64
C LEU A 39 4.34 8.54 11.90
N LEU A 40 3.80 9.75 12.07
CA LEU A 40 2.60 10.19 11.37
C LEU A 40 2.81 10.20 9.85
N LEU A 41 3.94 10.74 9.38
CA LEU A 41 4.32 10.73 7.97
C LEU A 41 4.36 9.30 7.42
N PHE A 42 5.07 8.39 8.11
CA PHE A 42 5.19 7.00 7.70
C PHE A 42 3.81 6.32 7.60
N LEU A 43 3.00 6.42 8.66
CA LEU A 43 1.67 5.79 8.71
C LEU A 43 0.74 6.36 7.63
N THR A 44 0.77 7.67 7.42
CA THR A 44 -0.06 8.33 6.40
C THR A 44 0.31 7.84 5.00
N VAL A 45 1.61 7.76 4.69
CA VAL A 45 2.10 7.29 3.39
C VAL A 45 1.78 5.81 3.17
N VAL A 46 1.97 4.96 4.18
CA VAL A 46 1.62 3.54 4.10
C VAL A 46 0.12 3.37 3.90
N ALA A 47 -0.72 4.12 4.62
CA ALA A 47 -2.17 4.07 4.47
C ALA A 47 -2.63 4.53 3.08
N ALA A 48 -2.05 5.63 2.57
CA ALA A 48 -2.33 6.12 1.22
C ALA A 48 -1.92 5.10 0.14
N ALA A 49 -0.72 4.51 0.26
CA ALA A 49 -0.24 3.47 -0.65
C ALA A 49 -1.12 2.21 -0.58
N ALA A 50 -1.59 1.86 0.61
CA ALA A 50 -2.49 0.72 0.80
C ALA A 50 -3.86 0.94 0.15
N GLY A 51 -4.44 2.13 0.32
CA GLY A 51 -5.67 2.53 -0.35
C GLY A 51 -5.54 2.52 -1.87
N ALA A 52 -4.46 3.11 -2.41
CA ALA A 52 -4.17 3.06 -3.84
C ALA A 52 -3.95 1.62 -4.35
N GLY A 53 -3.28 0.77 -3.56
CA GLY A 53 -3.05 -0.63 -3.89
C GLY A 53 -4.33 -1.43 -4.01
N ALA A 54 -5.23 -1.28 -3.02
CA ALA A 54 -6.54 -1.91 -3.00
C ALA A 54 -7.44 -1.37 -4.12
N LEU A 55 -7.46 -0.06 -4.35
CA LEU A 55 -8.22 0.57 -5.44
C LEU A 55 -7.76 0.07 -6.81
N ASN A 56 -6.45 -0.05 -7.06
CA ASN A 56 -5.95 -0.62 -8.30
C ASN A 56 -6.45 -2.06 -8.51
N HIS A 57 -6.45 -2.89 -7.46
CA HIS A 57 -7.00 -4.25 -7.55
C HIS A 57 -8.52 -4.26 -7.79
N TYR A 58 -9.24 -3.26 -7.30
CA TYR A 58 -10.67 -3.09 -7.54
C TYR A 58 -10.96 -2.72 -8.99
N LEU A 59 -10.26 -1.73 -9.52
CA LEU A 59 -10.41 -1.29 -10.91
C LEU A 59 -9.99 -2.37 -11.90
N ASP A 60 -8.90 -3.09 -11.61
CA ASP A 60 -8.36 -4.12 -12.50
C ASP A 60 -9.07 -5.47 -12.37
N ARG A 61 -10.06 -5.64 -11.47
CA ARG A 61 -10.62 -6.95 -11.10
C ARG A 61 -11.08 -7.79 -12.30
N ASP A 62 -11.66 -7.15 -13.31
CA ASP A 62 -12.25 -7.81 -14.48
C ASP A 62 -11.17 -8.19 -15.50
N LEU A 63 -10.12 -7.37 -15.63
CA LEU A 63 -8.95 -7.67 -16.44
C LEU A 63 -8.07 -8.74 -15.79
N ASP A 64 -7.88 -8.66 -14.47
CA ASP A 64 -7.07 -9.61 -13.71
C ASP A 64 -7.62 -11.03 -13.84
N ARG A 65 -8.94 -11.21 -13.93
CA ARG A 65 -9.59 -12.51 -14.19
C ARG A 65 -9.15 -13.17 -15.50
N LEU A 66 -8.80 -12.38 -16.50
CA LEU A 66 -8.39 -12.85 -17.83
C LEU A 66 -6.89 -13.15 -17.92
N MET A 67 -6.10 -12.74 -16.92
CA MET A 67 -4.64 -12.84 -16.93
C MET A 67 -4.12 -14.03 -16.12
N ARG A 68 -3.33 -14.91 -16.76
CA ARG A 68 -2.79 -16.14 -16.10
C ARG A 68 -2.02 -15.86 -14.80
N ARG A 69 -1.35 -14.70 -14.71
CA ARG A 69 -0.57 -14.29 -13.53
C ARG A 69 -1.44 -13.74 -12.39
N THR A 70 -2.52 -13.02 -12.69
CA THR A 70 -3.26 -12.22 -11.70
C THR A 70 -4.69 -12.72 -11.45
N ALA A 71 -5.17 -13.71 -12.20
CA ALA A 71 -6.49 -14.32 -12.05
C ALA A 71 -6.76 -14.89 -10.65
N ARG A 72 -5.71 -15.25 -9.89
CA ARG A 72 -5.84 -15.77 -8.52
C ARG A 72 -5.83 -14.69 -7.44
N ARG A 73 -5.73 -13.40 -7.80
CA ARG A 73 -5.77 -12.30 -6.82
C ARG A 73 -7.10 -12.33 -6.05
N PRO A 74 -7.12 -11.90 -4.78
CA PRO A 74 -8.29 -12.01 -3.92
C PRO A 74 -9.60 -11.47 -4.53
N LEU A 75 -9.57 -10.26 -5.10
CA LEU A 75 -10.73 -9.63 -5.75
C LEU A 75 -11.12 -10.32 -7.07
N ALA A 76 -10.14 -10.60 -7.94
CA ALA A 76 -10.36 -11.25 -9.22
C ALA A 76 -10.98 -12.66 -9.05
N SER A 77 -10.48 -13.43 -8.08
CA SER A 77 -10.95 -14.79 -7.76
C SER A 77 -12.24 -14.84 -6.93
N GLY A 78 -12.78 -13.71 -6.49
CA GLY A 78 -14.00 -13.65 -5.68
C GLY A 78 -13.82 -14.12 -4.23
N ARG A 79 -12.59 -14.20 -3.71
CA ARG A 79 -12.31 -14.53 -2.30
C ARG A 79 -12.73 -13.42 -1.33
N ILE A 80 -12.82 -12.19 -1.84
CA ILE A 80 -13.28 -10.98 -1.16
C ILE A 80 -14.10 -10.15 -2.15
N ALA A 81 -15.04 -9.36 -1.64
CA ALA A 81 -15.96 -8.52 -2.41
C ALA A 81 -15.41 -7.10 -2.58
#